data_AF-A0A397U2T2-F1
#
_entry.id   AF-A0A397U2T2-F1
#
_cell.length_a   1.000
_cell.length_b   1.000
_cell.length_c   1.000
_cell.angle_alpha   90.00
_cell.angle_beta   90.00
_cell.angle_gamma   90.00
#
_symmetry.space_group_name_H-M   'P 1'
#
loop_
_entity.id
_entity.type
_entity.pdbx_description
1 polymer ?
#
loop_
_entity_poly.entity_id
_entity_poly.type
_entity_poly.pdbx_seq_one_letter_code
_entity_poly.pdbx_strand_id
1 'polypeptide(L)'
;MYHVPRCHQYHQLLSSPVGHEKLRRLLKCFVAANKQKLVYWQGLDSLCAPFLTLLNDEALAFSCFHAFIPKFMKDFFISDNTPVMQEYLAVFRHFLSFHDPELSRHLNKIGYHPELYAVS
;
A
#
# COMPACT_ATOMS: atom_id res chain seq x y z
N MET A 1 11.99 -4.88 -7.47
CA MET A 1 11.68 -4.96 -6.01
C MET A 1 12.89 -4.57 -5.19
N TYR A 2 13.35 -3.33 -5.37
CA TYR A 2 14.52 -2.78 -4.70
C TYR A 2 14.23 -2.38 -3.23
N HIS A 3 12.95 -2.26 -2.85
CA HIS A 3 12.52 -1.76 -1.54
C HIS A 3 12.36 -2.83 -0.46
N VAL A 4 12.35 -4.11 -0.83
CA VAL A 4 12.22 -5.24 0.12
C VAL A 4 13.22 -5.17 1.28
N PRO A 5 14.51 -4.83 1.09
CA PRO A 5 15.46 -4.70 2.19
C PRO A 5 15.20 -3.52 3.14
N ARG A 6 14.28 -2.60 2.79
CA ARG A 6 13.88 -1.46 3.64
C ARG A 6 12.54 -1.70 4.34
N CYS A 7 11.79 -2.73 3.94
CA CYS A 7 10.47 -3.02 4.46
C CYS A 7 10.56 -3.49 5.92
N HIS A 8 9.96 -2.72 6.85
CA HIS A 8 9.79 -3.05 8.27
C HIS A 8 11.01 -3.71 8.95
N GLN A 9 12.21 -3.11 8.81
CA GLN A 9 13.47 -3.67 9.33
C GLN A 9 13.54 -3.81 10.86
N TYR A 10 12.58 -3.27 11.60
CA TYR A 10 12.44 -3.52 13.03
C TYR A 10 11.88 -4.92 13.35
N HIS A 11 11.23 -5.59 12.39
CA HIS A 11 10.64 -6.92 12.60
C HIS A 11 11.65 -8.02 12.31
N GLN A 12 11.88 -8.93 13.26
CA GLN A 12 12.92 -9.96 13.19
C GLN A 12 12.91 -10.78 11.89
N LEU A 13 11.73 -11.20 11.41
CA LEU A 13 11.64 -11.93 10.14
C LEU A 13 12.00 -11.03 8.95
N LEU A 14 11.50 -9.80 8.92
CA LEU A 14 11.61 -8.91 7.75
C LEU A 14 12.98 -8.22 7.68
N SER A 15 13.76 -8.23 8.75
CA SER A 15 15.17 -7.85 8.74
C SER A 15 16.11 -8.98 8.34
N SER A 16 15.62 -10.22 8.29
CA SER A 16 16.44 -11.38 7.92
C SER A 16 16.52 -11.57 6.40
N PRO A 17 17.65 -12.11 5.88
CA PRO A 17 17.76 -12.47 4.47
C PRO A 17 16.67 -13.45 4.01
N VAL A 18 16.23 -14.35 4.89
CA VAL A 18 15.16 -15.30 4.61
C VAL A 18 13.83 -14.57 4.39
N GLY A 19 13.47 -13.63 5.27
CA GLY A 19 12.25 -12.84 5.12
C GLY A 19 12.27 -11.96 3.89
N HIS A 20 13.41 -11.35 3.54
CA HIS A 20 13.56 -10.62 2.29
C HIS A 20 13.27 -11.49 1.08
N GLU A 21 13.81 -12.72 1.06
CA GLU A 21 13.60 -13.62 -0.06
C GLU A 21 12.14 -14.12 -0.14
N LYS A 22 11.52 -14.47 1.00
CA LYS A 22 10.09 -14.81 1.06
C LYS A 22 9.21 -13.68 0.53
N LEU A 23 9.43 -12.44 1.01
CA LEU A 23 8.66 -11.27 0.59
C LEU A 23 8.86 -10.98 -0.91
N ARG A 24 10.09 -11.11 -1.41
CA ARG A 24 10.40 -10.95 -2.84
C ARG A 24 9.68 -11.97 -3.70
N ARG A 25 9.62 -13.24 -3.29
CA ARG A 25 8.88 -14.28 -4.02
C ARG A 25 7.38 -13.99 -4.05
N LEU A 26 6.79 -13.70 -2.88
CA LEU A 26 5.36 -13.35 -2.77
C LEU A 26 4.97 -12.21 -3.69
N LEU A 27 5.72 -11.10 -3.65
CA LEU A 27 5.45 -9.93 -4.48
C LEU A 27 5.63 -10.25 -5.97
N LYS A 28 6.65 -11.05 -6.35
CA LYS A 28 6.86 -11.46 -7.75
C LYS A 28 5.71 -12.32 -8.24
N CYS A 29 5.27 -13.29 -7.43
CA CYS A 29 4.11 -14.11 -7.73
C CYS A 29 2.85 -13.26 -7.85
N PHE A 30 2.65 -12.27 -6.97
CA PHE A 30 1.48 -11.41 -7.00
C PHE A 30 1.41 -10.57 -8.28
N VAL A 31 2.51 -9.90 -8.63
CA VAL A 31 2.58 -9.16 -9.89
C VAL A 31 2.42 -10.11 -11.07
N ALA A 32 3.04 -11.30 -11.02
CA ALA A 32 2.95 -12.27 -12.11
C ALA A 32 1.53 -12.79 -12.36
N ALA A 33 0.77 -13.05 -11.29
CA ALA A 33 -0.62 -13.48 -11.35
C ALA A 33 -1.57 -12.38 -11.86
N ASN A 34 -1.16 -11.10 -11.79
CA ASN A 34 -2.01 -9.95 -12.12
C ASN A 34 -1.42 -9.06 -13.23
N LYS A 35 -0.48 -9.58 -14.04
CA LYS A 35 0.30 -8.82 -15.05
C LYS A 35 -0.51 -7.98 -16.02
N GLN A 36 -1.75 -8.38 -16.31
CA GLN A 36 -2.61 -7.66 -17.26
C GLN A 36 -3.16 -6.35 -16.69
N LYS A 37 -3.20 -6.20 -15.36
CA LYS A 37 -3.89 -5.10 -14.70
C LYS A 37 -3.04 -4.38 -13.65
N LEU A 38 -2.20 -5.09 -12.92
CA LEU A 38 -1.48 -4.55 -11.76
C LEU A 38 0.03 -4.48 -12.01
N VAL A 39 0.64 -3.42 -11.48
CA VAL A 39 2.08 -3.22 -11.44
C VAL A 39 2.56 -3.12 -10.00
N TYR A 40 3.87 -3.28 -9.79
CA TYR A 40 4.45 -3.04 -8.47
C TYR A 40 4.53 -1.53 -8.22
N TRP A 41 3.79 -1.04 -7.21
CA TRP A 41 4.01 0.28 -6.62
C TRP A 41 4.73 0.15 -5.28
N GLN A 42 5.53 1.17 -4.94
CA GLN A 42 6.11 1.30 -3.61
C GLN A 42 4.99 1.30 -2.56
N GLY A 43 5.17 0.55 -1.47
CA GLY A 43 4.14 0.35 -0.44
C GLY A 43 3.42 -1.00 -0.54
N LEU A 44 3.41 -1.65 -1.72
CA LEU A 44 2.86 -2.99 -1.88
C LEU A 44 3.58 -4.04 -1.00
N ASP A 45 4.89 -3.85 -0.80
CA ASP A 45 5.70 -4.64 0.12
C ASP A 45 5.27 -4.48 1.58
N SER A 46 4.98 -3.25 2.01
CA SER A 46 4.45 -2.98 3.35
C SER A 46 3.06 -3.59 3.55
N LEU A 47 2.20 -3.60 2.53
CA LEU A 47 0.89 -4.28 2.61
C LEU A 47 1.02 -5.80 2.66
N CYS A 48 2.01 -6.38 1.97
CA CYS A 48 2.24 -7.82 1.95
C CYS A 48 2.88 -8.33 3.26
N ALA A 49 3.70 -7.50 3.90
CA ALA A 49 4.47 -7.85 5.09
C ALA A 49 3.63 -8.47 6.24
N PRO A 50 2.49 -7.91 6.67
CA PRO A 50 1.65 -8.52 7.71
C PRO A 50 1.18 -9.93 7.38
N PHE A 51 0.83 -10.21 6.11
CA PHE A 51 0.40 -11.56 5.71
C PHE A 51 1.55 -12.56 5.84
N LEU A 52 2.75 -12.17 5.42
CA LEU A 52 3.93 -13.01 5.55
C LEU A 52 4.30 -13.24 7.03
N THR A 53 4.30 -12.19 7.86
CA THR A 53 4.74 -12.31 9.26
C THR A 53 3.74 -13.03 10.16
N LEU A 54 2.44 -12.85 9.93
CA LEU A 54 1.40 -13.48 10.74
C LEU A 54 1.15 -14.95 10.36
N LEU A 55 1.16 -15.26 9.06
CA LEU A 55 0.82 -16.60 8.58
C LEU A 55 2.05 -17.52 8.49
N ASN A 56 3.23 -16.94 8.24
CA ASN A 56 4.52 -17.64 8.07
C ASN A 56 4.53 -18.79 7.03
N ASP A 57 3.49 -18.86 6.20
CA ASP A 57 3.31 -19.76 5.07
C ASP A 57 3.12 -18.93 3.80
N GLU A 58 3.97 -19.12 2.79
CA GLU A 58 3.95 -18.30 1.57
C GLU A 58 2.68 -18.53 0.72
N ALA A 59 2.16 -19.76 0.67
CA ALA A 59 0.97 -20.04 -0.13
C ALA A 59 -0.26 -19.40 0.50
N LEU A 60 -0.43 -19.56 1.81
CA LEU A 60 -1.54 -18.94 2.55
C LEU A 60 -1.43 -17.41 2.55
N ALA A 61 -0.24 -16.87 2.78
CA ALA A 61 0.00 -15.43 2.70
C ALA A 61 -0.32 -14.87 1.32
N PHE A 62 0.09 -15.57 0.25
CA PHE A 62 -0.26 -15.19 -1.11
C PHE A 62 -1.78 -15.19 -1.33
N SER A 63 -2.48 -16.27 -0.96
CA SER A 63 -3.93 -16.38 -1.16
C SER A 63 -4.70 -15.29 -0.42
N CYS A 64 -4.35 -15.03 0.85
CA CYS A 64 -4.97 -13.96 1.63
C CYS A 64 -4.68 -12.58 1.06
N PHE A 65 -3.43 -12.30 0.69
CA PHE A 65 -3.03 -11.03 0.09
C PHE A 65 -3.70 -10.81 -1.28
N HIS A 66 -3.79 -11.85 -2.10
CA HIS A 66 -4.44 -11.81 -3.41
C HIS A 66 -5.94 -11.52 -3.31
N ALA A 67 -6.61 -12.07 -2.30
CA ALA A 67 -8.02 -11.76 -2.02
C ALA A 67 -8.22 -10.37 -1.38
N PHE A 68 -7.24 -9.87 -0.61
CA PHE A 68 -7.30 -8.58 0.08
C PHE A 68 -7.30 -7.40 -0.90
N ILE A 69 -6.37 -7.38 -1.85
CA ILE A 69 -6.15 -6.23 -2.75
C ILE A 69 -7.42 -5.81 -3.51
N PRO A 70 -8.15 -6.68 -4.23
CA PRO A 70 -9.33 -6.24 -4.96
C PRO A 70 -10.48 -5.78 -4.05
N LYS A 71 -10.48 -6.17 -2.77
CA LYS A 71 -11.53 -5.81 -1.81
C LYS A 71 -11.29 -4.46 -1.15
N PHE A 72 -10.05 -4.15 -0.78
CA PHE A 72 -9.73 -2.97 0.04
C PHE A 72 -8.86 -1.94 -0.67
N MET A 73 -8.15 -2.34 -1.73
CA MET A 73 -7.21 -1.50 -2.48
C MET A 73 -7.52 -1.59 -3.99
N LYS A 74 -8.81 -1.57 -4.32
CA LYS A 74 -9.28 -1.72 -5.70
C LYS A 74 -8.65 -0.64 -6.58
N ASP A 75 -8.05 -1.08 -7.68
CA ASP A 75 -7.44 -0.24 -8.71
C ASP A 75 -6.28 0.66 -8.24
N PHE A 76 -5.86 0.58 -6.97
CA PHE A 76 -4.76 1.37 -6.41
C PHE A 76 -3.39 1.05 -7.02
N PHE A 77 -3.25 -0.17 -7.56
CA PHE A 77 -1.99 -0.72 -8.08
C PHE A 77 -1.98 -0.88 -9.60
N ILE A 78 -2.90 -0.25 -10.33
CA ILE A 78 -2.85 -0.20 -11.81
C ILE A 78 -1.75 0.78 -12.27
N SER A 79 -1.40 0.74 -13.57
CA SER A 79 -0.34 1.59 -14.12
C SER A 79 -0.62 3.09 -13.99
N ASP A 80 -1.88 3.50 -14.19
CA ASP A 80 -2.34 4.87 -13.94
C ASP A 80 -3.41 4.86 -12.84
N ASN A 81 -2.96 5.01 -11.59
CA ASN A 81 -3.83 5.08 -10.43
C ASN A 81 -4.23 6.51 -10.06
N THR A 82 -3.88 7.52 -10.87
CA THR A 82 -4.14 8.93 -10.60
C THR A 82 -5.62 9.22 -10.30
N PRO A 83 -6.59 8.72 -11.09
CA PRO A 83 -8.01 8.99 -10.82
C PRO A 83 -8.47 8.38 -9.49
N VAL A 84 -7.98 7.18 -9.16
CA VAL A 84 -8.30 6.48 -7.91
C VAL A 84 -7.77 7.29 -6.72
N MET A 85 -6.51 7.74 -6.79
CA MET A 85 -5.91 8.57 -5.75
C MET A 85 -6.67 9.88 -5.55
N GLN A 86 -7.03 10.56 -6.65
CA GLN A 86 -7.76 11.82 -6.59
C GLN A 86 -9.14 11.67 -5.95
N GLU A 87 -9.85 10.59 -6.25
CA GLU A 87 -11.14 10.28 -5.62
C GLU A 87 -10.99 10.05 -4.11
N TYR A 88 -10.03 9.23 -3.69
CA TYR A 88 -9.75 8.97 -2.27
C TYR A 88 -9.39 10.25 -1.51
N LEU A 89 -8.53 11.10 -2.08
CA LEU A 89 -8.14 12.36 -1.47
C LEU A 89 -9.29 13.38 -1.46
N ALA A 90 -10.17 13.38 -2.47
CA ALA A 90 -11.38 14.20 -2.45
C ALA A 90 -12.33 13.79 -1.31
N VAL A 91 -12.58 12.50 -1.14
CA VAL A 91 -13.37 11.97 -0.02
C VAL A 91 -12.74 12.32 1.33
N PHE A 92 -11.42 12.15 1.45
CA PHE A 92 -10.68 12.57 2.65
C PHE A 92 -10.85 14.06 2.96
N ARG A 93 -10.74 14.94 1.96
CA ARG A 93 -10.98 16.38 2.13
C ARG A 93 -12.38 16.67 2.63
N HIS A 94 -13.39 15.99 2.10
CA HIS A 94 -14.77 16.16 2.57
C HIS A 94 -14.94 15.77 4.03
N PHE A 95 -14.37 14.64 4.45
CA PHE A 95 -14.37 14.23 5.85
C PHE A 95 -13.65 15.24 6.74
N LEU A 96 -12.47 15.71 6.33
CA LEU A 96 -11.73 16.71 7.09
C LEU A 96 -12.52 18.02 7.23
N SER A 97 -13.11 18.52 6.15
CA SER A 97 -13.93 19.75 6.19
C SER A 97 -15.19 19.59 7.05
N PHE A 98 -15.77 18.40 7.11
CA PHE A 98 -16.94 18.12 7.93
C PHE A 98 -16.59 18.02 9.42
N HIS A 99 -15.52 17.30 9.77
CA HIS A 99 -15.14 17.03 11.15
C HIS A 99 -14.32 18.16 11.79
N ASP A 100 -13.47 18.84 11.02
CA ASP A 100 -12.61 19.94 11.49
C ASP A 100 -12.47 21.02 10.40
N PRO A 101 -13.48 21.91 10.27
CA PRO A 101 -13.47 22.96 9.26
C PRO A 101 -12.37 24.00 9.50
N GLU A 102 -11.92 24.22 10.74
CA GLU A 102 -10.87 25.18 11.05
C GLU A 102 -9.52 24.69 10.53
N LEU A 103 -9.17 23.43 10.80
CA LEU A 103 -7.98 22.79 10.27
C LEU A 103 -8.04 22.73 8.74
N SER A 104 -9.16 22.29 8.17
CA SER A 104 -9.35 22.22 6.72
C SER A 104 -9.08 23.57 6.04
N ARG A 105 -9.64 24.65 6.59
CA ARG A 105 -9.41 26.01 6.10
C ARG A 105 -7.95 26.44 6.25
N HIS A 106 -7.32 26.14 7.39
CA HIS A 106 -5.92 26.47 7.62
C HIS A 106 -5.01 25.80 6.60
N LEU A 107 -5.13 24.48 6.41
CA LEU A 107 -4.33 23.70 5.48
C LEU A 107 -4.49 24.20 4.04
N ASN A 108 -5.72 24.52 3.62
CA ASN A 108 -5.98 25.13 2.31
C ASN A 108 -5.32 26.50 2.17
N LYS A 109 -5.38 27.35 3.21
CA LYS A 109 -4.79 28.70 3.19
C LYS A 109 -3.27 28.66 3.01
N ILE A 110 -2.59 27.67 3.58
CA ILE A 110 -1.13 27.52 3.47
C ILE A 110 -0.71 26.67 2.26
N GLY A 111 -1.64 26.19 1.44
CA GLY A 111 -1.35 25.31 0.30
C GLY A 111 -0.88 23.91 0.68
N TYR A 112 -1.16 23.45 1.91
CA TYR A 112 -0.74 22.15 2.41
C TYR A 112 -1.80 21.09 2.10
N HIS A 113 -1.84 20.67 0.84
CA HIS A 113 -2.87 19.77 0.33
C HIS A 113 -2.61 18.30 0.74
N PRO A 114 -3.66 17.46 0.86
CA PRO A 114 -3.56 16.06 1.30
C PRO A 114 -2.58 15.19 0.50
N GLU A 115 -2.33 15.51 -0.76
CA GLU A 115 -1.35 14.87 -1.63
C GLU A 115 0.06 14.84 -0.98
N LEU A 116 0.35 15.77 -0.06
CA LEU A 116 1.64 15.90 0.63
C LEU A 116 1.78 15.03 1.89
N TYR A 117 0.68 14.54 2.47
CA TYR A 117 0.73 13.86 3.78
C TYR A 117 -0.18 12.62 3.90
N ALA A 118 -1.23 12.52 3.10
CA ALA A 118 -2.22 11.44 3.16
C ALA A 118 -2.00 10.34 2.10
N VAL A 119 -0.84 10.35 1.42
CA VAL A 119 -0.44 9.37 0.39
C VAL A 119 0.55 8.32 0.92
N SER A 120 0.87 8.40 2.23
CA SER A 120 1.89 7.59 2.92
C SER A 120 1.58 6.11 2.98
#